data_AF-A0A963SKA6-F1
#
_entry.id   AF-A0A963SKA6-F1
#
_cell.length_a   1.000
_cell.length_b   1.000
_cell.length_c   1.000
_cell.angle_alpha   90.00
_cell.angle_beta   90.00
_cell.angle_gamma   90.00
#
_symmetry.space_group_name_H-M   'P 1'
#
loop_
_entity.id
_entity.type
_entity.pdbx_description
1 polymer ?
#
loop_
_entity_poly.entity_id
_entity_poly.type
_entity_poly.pdbx_seq_one_letter_code
_entity_poly.pdbx_strand_id
1 'polypeptide(L)'
;MKSQLALFSCAIAVAFAAPVTAQAPQLTLEQSAALRCSAAFALVAEGQANGNAEALAFPPLATRGREFFVRTSARIMDETGRTREQVAAMLQAEAQKLWDEDMIGEVMPGCMLLLDASGV
;
A
#
# COMPACT_ATOMS: atom_id res chain seq x y z
N MET A 1 64.97 -30.90 -23.70
CA MET A 1 63.78 -31.45 -24.38
C MET A 1 62.76 -31.82 -23.31
N LYS A 2 61.79 -30.95 -23.02
CA LYS A 2 60.64 -31.20 -22.13
C LYS A 2 59.43 -30.48 -22.73
N SER A 3 58.62 -31.21 -23.48
CA SER A 3 57.21 -30.86 -23.72
C SER A 3 56.46 -30.98 -22.39
N GLN A 4 55.40 -30.21 -22.16
CA GLN A 4 54.04 -30.75 -21.96
C GLN A 4 53.00 -29.64 -21.65
N LEU A 5 51.96 -29.68 -22.49
CA LEU A 5 50.53 -29.43 -22.25
C LEU A 5 50.06 -28.08 -21.67
N ALA A 6 49.52 -27.26 -22.59
CA ALA A 6 48.48 -26.29 -22.30
C ALA A 6 47.13 -27.02 -22.11
N LEU A 7 46.54 -26.90 -20.92
CA LEU A 7 45.18 -27.33 -20.62
C LEU A 7 44.20 -26.23 -21.06
N PHE A 8 43.37 -26.55 -22.03
CA PHE A 8 42.31 -25.71 -22.58
C PHE A 8 41.02 -25.98 -21.79
N SER A 9 40.68 -25.11 -20.83
CA SER A 9 39.42 -25.18 -20.09
C SER A 9 38.31 -24.49 -20.88
N CYS A 10 37.34 -25.27 -21.38
CA CYS A 10 36.11 -24.78 -21.99
C CYS A 10 35.07 -24.50 -20.89
N ALA A 11 34.73 -23.24 -20.66
CA ALA A 11 33.67 -22.85 -19.73
C ALA A 11 32.33 -22.80 -20.47
N ILE A 12 31.39 -23.66 -20.06
CA ILE A 12 30.01 -23.67 -20.55
C ILE A 12 29.23 -22.58 -19.78
N ALA A 13 28.78 -21.55 -20.49
CA ALA A 13 27.90 -20.52 -19.93
C ALA A 13 26.43 -20.99 -19.97
N VAL A 14 25.85 -21.23 -18.80
CA VAL A 14 24.41 -21.48 -18.64
C VAL A 14 23.70 -20.14 -18.55
N ALA A 15 22.87 -19.81 -19.55
CA ALA A 15 22.02 -18.63 -19.52
C ALA A 15 20.76 -18.94 -18.70
N PHE A 16 20.67 -18.38 -17.48
CA PHE A 16 19.44 -18.37 -16.70
C PHE A 16 18.49 -17.31 -17.28
N ALA A 17 17.37 -17.72 -17.85
CA ALA A 17 16.26 -16.82 -18.18
C ALA A 17 15.56 -16.43 -16.87
N ALA A 18 15.59 -15.13 -16.53
CA ALA A 18 14.86 -14.61 -15.39
C ALA A 18 13.34 -14.66 -15.63
N PRO A 19 12.52 -14.99 -14.62
CA PRO A 19 11.07 -14.95 -14.76
C PRO A 19 10.61 -13.51 -15.01
N VAL A 20 9.86 -13.30 -16.10
CA VAL A 20 9.18 -12.04 -16.37
C VAL A 20 8.06 -11.90 -15.35
N THR A 21 8.32 -11.15 -14.27
CA THR A 21 7.26 -10.75 -13.34
C THR A 21 6.35 -9.76 -14.05
N ALA A 22 5.11 -10.15 -14.35
CA ALA A 22 4.09 -9.21 -14.81
C ALA A 22 3.93 -8.12 -13.74
N GLN A 23 4.31 -6.88 -14.05
CA GLN A 23 4.09 -5.75 -13.14
C GLN A 23 2.58 -5.54 -12.96
N ALA A 24 2.11 -5.56 -11.71
CA ALA A 24 0.73 -5.20 -11.40
C ALA A 24 0.43 -3.77 -11.90
N PRO A 25 -0.77 -3.51 -12.45
CA PRO A 25 -1.13 -2.18 -12.94
C PRO A 25 -0.92 -1.13 -11.85
N GLN A 26 -0.35 0.03 -12.16
CA GLN A 26 -0.24 1.11 -11.19
C GLN A 26 -1.64 1.57 -10.76
N LEU A 27 -1.79 1.99 -9.50
CA LEU A 27 -3.06 2.56 -9.05
C LEU A 27 -3.31 3.88 -9.77
N THR A 28 -4.58 4.15 -10.04
CA THR A 28 -5.02 5.50 -10.46
C THR A 28 -4.83 6.50 -9.32
N LEU A 29 -4.91 7.80 -9.62
CA LEU A 29 -4.88 8.84 -8.59
C LEU A 29 -6.03 8.68 -7.59
N GLU A 30 -7.22 8.34 -8.08
CA GLU A 30 -8.39 8.10 -7.24
C GLU A 30 -8.18 6.91 -6.30
N GLN A 31 -7.71 5.77 -6.82
CA GLN A 31 -7.42 4.58 -6.02
C GLN A 31 -6.33 4.86 -4.97
N SER A 32 -5.28 5.59 -5.35
CA SER A 32 -4.19 5.97 -4.45
C SER A 32 -4.68 6.89 -3.33
N ALA A 33 -5.52 7.88 -3.66
CA ALA A 33 -6.12 8.77 -2.67
C ALA A 33 -7.05 8.00 -1.71
N ALA A 34 -7.88 7.09 -2.22
CA ALA A 34 -8.75 6.25 -1.39
C ALA A 34 -7.95 5.31 -0.48
N LEU A 35 -6.85 4.73 -0.97
CA LEU A 35 -5.95 3.90 -0.17
C LEU A 35 -5.32 4.70 0.98
N ARG A 36 -4.77 5.89 0.68
CA ARG A 36 -4.21 6.80 1.68
C ARG A 36 -5.24 7.20 2.72
N CYS A 37 -6.45 7.55 2.30
CA CYS A 37 -7.52 7.91 3.22
C CYS A 37 -8.00 6.74 4.07
N SER A 38 -8.02 5.52 3.52
CA SER A 38 -8.30 4.31 4.29
C SER A 38 -7.28 4.10 5.42
N ALA A 39 -5.99 4.33 5.14
CA ALA A 39 -4.93 4.28 6.14
C ALA A 39 -5.08 5.41 7.20
N ALA A 40 -5.35 6.65 6.76
CA ALA A 40 -5.58 7.77 7.67
C ALA A 40 -6.75 7.51 8.63
N PHE A 41 -7.87 6.98 8.13
CA PHE A 41 -9.02 6.65 8.99
C PHE A 41 -8.72 5.55 9.99
N ALA A 42 -7.92 4.55 9.62
CA ALA A 42 -7.51 3.50 10.55
C ALA A 42 -6.65 4.09 11.69
N LEU A 43 -5.69 4.95 11.36
CA LEU A 43 -4.84 5.63 12.36
C LEU A 43 -5.65 6.56 13.27
N VAL A 44 -6.59 7.33 12.72
CA VAL A 44 -7.45 8.20 13.53
C VAL A 44 -8.41 7.37 14.38
N ALA A 45 -9.00 6.30 13.87
CA ALA A 45 -9.86 5.43 14.66
C ALA A 45 -9.10 4.77 15.84
N GLU A 46 -7.85 4.35 15.61
CA GLU A 46 -6.98 3.85 16.68
C GLU A 46 -6.64 4.96 17.69
N GLY A 47 -6.32 6.17 17.22
CA GLY A 47 -6.12 7.32 18.09
C GLY A 47 -7.35 7.64 18.95
N GLN A 48 -8.56 7.57 18.36
CA GLN A 48 -9.83 7.76 19.07
C GLN A 48 -10.03 6.69 20.15
N ALA A 49 -9.73 5.42 19.85
CA ALA A 49 -9.81 4.33 20.82
C ALA A 49 -8.86 4.52 22.00
N ASN A 50 -7.70 5.15 21.77
CA ASN A 50 -6.69 5.45 22.78
C ASN A 50 -6.87 6.81 23.47
N GLY A 51 -7.93 7.56 23.15
CA GLY A 51 -8.20 8.86 23.76
C GLY A 51 -7.27 9.99 23.30
N ASN A 52 -6.63 9.86 22.13
CA ASN A 52 -5.77 10.90 21.56
C ASN A 52 -6.63 12.13 21.19
N ALA A 53 -6.26 13.30 21.73
CA ALA A 53 -7.04 14.54 21.58
C ALA A 53 -7.16 15.03 20.13
N GLU A 54 -6.11 14.87 19.32
CA GLU A 54 -6.11 15.27 17.90
C GLU A 54 -7.02 14.35 17.08
N ALA A 55 -6.97 13.04 17.33
CA ALA A 55 -7.84 12.07 16.70
C ALA A 55 -9.32 12.26 17.09
N LEU A 56 -9.57 12.66 18.33
CA LEU A 56 -10.91 12.99 18.85
C LEU A 56 -11.47 14.32 18.30
N ALA A 57 -10.66 15.15 17.62
CA ALA A 57 -11.14 16.33 16.93
C ALA A 57 -11.92 15.98 15.63
N PHE A 58 -11.73 14.78 15.10
CA PHE A 58 -12.47 14.27 13.95
C PHE A 58 -13.74 13.51 14.37
N PRO A 59 -14.78 13.42 13.51
CA PRO A 59 -15.93 12.57 13.77
C PRO A 59 -15.54 11.10 14.04
N PRO A 60 -16.36 10.31 14.75
CA PRO A 60 -16.05 8.91 15.04
C PRO A 60 -15.87 8.07 13.76
N LEU A 61 -14.72 7.40 13.63
CA LEU A 61 -14.36 6.67 12.40
C LEU A 61 -14.40 5.15 12.54
N ALA A 62 -14.63 4.63 13.75
CA ALA A 62 -14.67 3.19 13.99
C ALA A 62 -15.62 2.46 13.03
N THR A 63 -16.78 3.04 12.68
CA THR A 63 -17.75 2.41 11.76
C THR A 63 -17.57 2.86 10.31
N ARG A 64 -17.77 4.15 10.00
CA ARG A 64 -17.75 4.65 8.62
C ARG A 64 -16.36 4.52 7.96
N GLY A 65 -15.30 4.79 8.72
CA GLY A 65 -13.92 4.62 8.25
C GLY A 65 -13.57 3.16 7.95
N ARG A 66 -14.03 2.22 8.79
CA ARG A 66 -13.85 0.78 8.54
C ARG A 66 -14.60 0.31 7.30
N GLU A 67 -15.84 0.77 7.10
CA GLU A 67 -16.60 0.40 5.91
C GLU A 67 -15.94 0.94 4.63
N PHE A 68 -15.48 2.20 4.67
CA PHE A 68 -14.70 2.79 3.59
C PHE A 68 -13.43 1.99 3.27
N PHE A 69 -12.68 1.57 4.30
CA PHE A 69 -11.50 0.73 4.16
C PHE A 69 -11.81 -0.60 3.45
N VAL A 70 -12.88 -1.29 3.87
CA VAL A 70 -13.26 -2.59 3.30
C VAL A 70 -13.65 -2.43 1.83
N ARG A 71 -14.51 -1.46 1.52
CA ARG A 71 -14.97 -1.20 0.14
C ARG A 71 -13.84 -0.77 -0.78
N THR A 72 -12.95 0.09 -0.31
CA THR A 72 -11.75 0.52 -1.06
C THR A 72 -10.82 -0.65 -1.35
N SER A 73 -10.54 -1.47 -0.34
CA SER A 73 -9.65 -2.63 -0.49
C SER A 73 -10.22 -3.64 -1.49
N ALA A 74 -11.53 -3.93 -1.40
CA ALA A 74 -12.22 -4.81 -2.34
C ALA A 74 -12.15 -4.27 -3.76
N ARG A 75 -12.49 -2.99 -3.98
CA ARG A 75 -12.43 -2.35 -5.29
C ARG A 75 -11.02 -2.44 -5.91
N ILE A 76 -9.97 -2.19 -5.13
CA ILE A 76 -8.59 -2.25 -5.64
C ILE A 76 -8.21 -3.68 -6.05
N MET A 77 -8.61 -4.69 -5.28
CA MET A 77 -8.38 -6.09 -5.66
C MET A 77 -9.12 -6.43 -6.96
N ASP A 78 -10.40 -6.08 -7.05
CA ASP A 78 -11.25 -6.39 -8.21
C ASP A 78 -10.76 -5.69 -9.50
N GLU A 79 -10.40 -4.41 -9.41
CA GLU A 79 -10.02 -3.61 -10.58
C GLU A 79 -8.57 -3.82 -11.04
N THR A 80 -7.69 -4.27 -10.14
CA THR A 80 -6.25 -4.37 -10.45
C THR A 80 -5.69 -5.80 -10.39
N GLY A 81 -6.49 -6.77 -9.94
CA GLY A 81 -6.07 -8.16 -9.77
C GLY A 81 -5.08 -8.38 -8.63
N ARG A 82 -4.89 -7.38 -7.75
CA ARG A 82 -4.01 -7.49 -6.59
C ARG A 82 -4.56 -8.46 -5.54
N THR A 83 -3.67 -9.17 -4.86
CA THR A 83 -4.05 -10.01 -3.73
C THR A 83 -4.33 -9.17 -2.48
N ARG A 84 -5.01 -9.78 -1.50
CA ARG A 84 -5.22 -9.18 -0.17
C ARG A 84 -3.92 -8.74 0.47
N GLU A 85 -2.88 -9.58 0.39
CA GLU A 85 -1.56 -9.32 0.98
C GLU A 85 -0.88 -8.12 0.32
N GLN A 86 -1.01 -7.99 -1.00
CA GLN A 86 -0.49 -6.85 -1.74
C GLN A 86 -1.21 -5.56 -1.34
N VAL A 87 -2.54 -5.57 -1.26
CA VAL A 87 -3.33 -4.39 -0.82
C VAL A 87 -3.03 -4.04 0.63
N ALA A 88 -2.91 -5.03 1.52
CA ALA A 88 -2.54 -4.82 2.92
C ALA A 88 -1.13 -4.19 3.06
N ALA A 89 -0.16 -4.66 2.27
CA ALA A 89 1.18 -4.07 2.26
C ALA A 89 1.16 -2.61 1.79
N MET A 90 0.32 -2.28 0.80
CA MET A 90 0.16 -0.90 0.32
C MET A 90 -0.51 0.00 1.37
N LEU A 91 -1.55 -0.48 2.04
CA LEU A 91 -2.19 0.23 3.16
C LEU A 91 -1.20 0.49 4.31
N GLN A 92 -0.39 -0.51 4.66
CA GLN A 92 0.62 -0.37 5.70
C GLN A 92 1.69 0.66 5.29
N ALA A 93 2.09 0.69 4.02
CA ALA A 93 3.02 1.69 3.51
C ALA A 93 2.44 3.12 3.59
N GLU A 94 1.17 3.31 3.24
CA GLU A 94 0.50 4.61 3.42
C GLU A 94 0.39 5.00 4.89
N ALA A 95 0.03 4.06 5.78
CA ALA A 95 -0.06 4.33 7.21
C ALA A 95 1.31 4.74 7.79
N GLN A 96 2.37 4.00 7.43
CA GLN A 96 3.73 4.31 7.85
C GLN A 96 4.17 5.69 7.35
N LYS A 97 3.91 5.99 6.08
CA LYS A 97 4.25 7.29 5.49
C LYS A 97 3.55 8.43 6.21
N LEU A 98 2.24 8.31 6.43
CA LEU A 98 1.45 9.34 7.13
C LEU A 98 1.97 9.58 8.56
N TRP A 99 2.40 8.51 9.23
CA TRP A 99 2.97 8.59 10.57
C TRP A 99 4.36 9.25 10.57
N ASP A 100 5.27 8.80 9.70
CA ASP A 100 6.64 9.29 9.64
C ASP A 100 6.74 10.76 9.23
N GLU A 101 5.84 11.20 8.37
CA GLU A 101 5.79 12.58 7.86
C GLU A 101 4.89 13.50 8.70
N ASP A 102 4.24 12.99 9.76
CA ASP A 102 3.27 13.73 10.60
C ASP A 102 2.13 14.38 9.78
N MET A 103 1.63 13.65 8.78
CA MET A 103 0.70 14.20 7.78
C MET A 103 -0.77 13.93 8.09
N ILE A 104 -1.09 13.22 9.16
CA ILE A 104 -2.48 12.82 9.46
C ILE A 104 -3.41 14.04 9.50
N GLY A 105 -3.04 15.08 10.26
CA GLY A 105 -3.86 16.30 10.36
C GLY A 105 -4.06 17.01 9.02
N GLU A 106 -3.06 17.00 8.14
CA GLU A 106 -3.11 17.66 6.83
C GLU A 106 -4.00 16.91 5.84
N VAL A 107 -3.94 15.58 5.82
CA VAL A 107 -4.67 14.78 4.83
C VAL A 107 -6.15 14.61 5.17
N MET A 108 -6.47 14.65 6.46
CA MET A 108 -7.79 14.30 6.96
C MET A 108 -8.94 15.17 6.43
N PRO A 109 -8.82 16.51 6.27
CA PRO A 109 -9.89 17.32 5.68
C PRO A 109 -10.31 16.82 4.29
N GLY A 110 -9.33 16.50 3.43
CA GLY A 110 -9.60 15.94 2.10
C GLY A 110 -10.18 14.51 2.18
N CYS A 111 -9.68 13.71 3.12
CA CYS A 111 -10.21 12.35 3.31
C CYS A 111 -11.66 12.36 3.78
N MET A 112 -12.06 13.27 4.68
CA MET A 112 -13.45 13.40 5.13
C MET A 112 -14.40 13.71 3.95
N LEU A 113 -14.00 14.58 3.02
CA LEU A 113 -14.78 14.84 1.80
C LEU A 113 -14.96 13.58 0.96
N LEU A 114 -13.89 12.79 0.80
CA LEU A 114 -13.95 11.53 0.05
C LEU A 114 -14.82 10.48 0.75
N LEU A 115 -14.78 10.41 2.08
CA LEU A 115 -15.65 9.54 2.86
C LEU A 115 -17.12 9.87 2.63
N ASP A 116 -17.49 11.16 2.73
CA ASP A 116 -18.87 11.60 2.51
C ASP A 116 -19.33 11.35 1.07
N ALA A 117 -18.46 11.54 0.08
CA ALA A 117 -18.77 11.25 -1.33
C ALA A 117 -18.93 9.76 -1.64
N SER A 118 -18.36 8.87 -0.81
CA SER A 118 -18.37 7.43 -1.06
C SER A 118 -19.70 6.73 -0.72
N GLY A 119 -20.62 7.44 -0.07
CA GLY A 119 -21.95 6.93 0.29
C GLY A 119 -21.97 6.00 1.50
N VAL A 120 -20.96 6.07 2.38
CA VAL A 120 -20.94 5.44 3.71
C VAL A 120 -21.03 6.45 4.83
#